data_AF-A0AAU9FE96-F1
#
_entry.id   AF-A0AAU9FE96-F1
#
_cell.length_a   1.000
_cell.length_b   1.000
_cell.length_c   1.000
_cell.angle_alpha   90.00
_cell.angle_beta   90.00
_cell.angle_gamma   90.00
#
_symmetry.space_group_name_H-M   'P 1'
#
loop_
_entity.id
_entity.type
_entity.pdbx_description
1 polymer ?
#
loop_
_entity_poly.entity_id
_entity_poly.type
_entity_poly.pdbx_seq_one_letter_code
_entity_poly.pdbx_strand_id
1 'polypeptide(L)'
;MPRQKPTTTIDVVGNLDLRPEQAVGDYRASRQQDKYFVKPPNWDSAGDSVELLYIQNLRENDAMRELQQEMLQNAKRQSQVSNQRIRKMYKMQERLRKRFIEVNSFFKDCADKKRAADKVIQQERALHVELNKGIDSFKSSIAVLKAFRTDLQATVSEFQPYECVLEDIVKVSDIFVSPKDCIDRCDALMLAQVEISQVQSQKVEEIEQMRQRMVQVTSKAALTVLGLKNDLGRLERSYNQARQMCLQWETILSSCKDVIANNNLDKERSIDCLVTLYKMLCKRRDIKPSLRTYEMPLILDFIKRELSLWNDVIREIEAAPETNKGDGVVLEGALC
;
A
#
# COMPACT_ATOMS: atom_id res chain seq x y z
N MET A 1 63.18 77.58 -111.72
CA MET A 1 62.59 78.76 -111.06
C MET A 1 61.19 79.04 -111.62
N PRO A 2 60.13 78.98 -110.80
CA PRO A 2 59.04 79.94 -110.85
C PRO A 2 59.36 81.14 -109.93
N ARG A 3 59.10 82.37 -110.37
CA ARG A 3 59.30 83.59 -109.56
C ARG A 3 58.16 83.70 -108.54
N GLN A 4 58.46 83.61 -107.24
CA GLN A 4 57.49 83.82 -106.17
C GLN A 4 57.44 85.31 -105.78
N LYS A 5 56.22 85.84 -105.58
CA LYS A 5 55.97 87.27 -105.34
C LYS A 5 56.31 87.64 -103.89
N PRO A 6 56.97 88.79 -103.63
CA PRO A 6 57.18 89.28 -102.27
C PRO A 6 55.85 89.65 -101.60
N THR A 7 55.72 89.34 -100.31
CA THR A 7 54.55 89.65 -99.48
C THR A 7 54.76 90.96 -98.71
N THR A 8 53.78 91.86 -98.75
CA THR A 8 53.87 93.23 -98.19
C THR A 8 53.05 93.44 -96.92
N THR A 9 52.24 92.47 -96.48
CA THR A 9 51.43 92.57 -95.26
C THR A 9 52.20 92.05 -94.05
N ILE A 10 52.21 92.84 -92.98
CA ILE A 10 52.75 92.47 -91.66
C ILE A 10 51.54 92.04 -90.81
N ASP A 11 51.70 90.94 -90.08
CA ASP A 11 50.75 90.39 -89.12
C ASP A 11 49.52 89.66 -89.66
N VAL A 12 49.65 88.32 -89.77
CA VAL A 12 48.53 87.44 -89.44
C VAL A 12 48.48 87.38 -87.92
N VAL A 13 47.87 88.38 -87.28
CA VAL A 13 47.39 88.17 -85.90
C VAL A 13 46.33 87.09 -86.02
N GLY A 14 46.73 85.84 -85.73
CA GLY A 14 45.77 84.75 -85.66
C GLY A 14 44.65 85.21 -84.74
N ASN A 15 43.42 85.22 -85.24
CA ASN A 15 42.25 85.31 -84.36
C ASN A 15 42.52 84.30 -83.24
N LEU A 16 42.39 84.72 -81.97
CA LEU A 16 42.54 83.87 -80.78
C LEU A 16 41.42 82.81 -80.70
N ASP A 17 41.04 82.24 -81.85
CA ASP A 17 40.04 81.23 -82.04
C ASP A 17 40.64 79.85 -81.78
N LEU A 18 39.96 79.14 -80.87
CA LEU A 18 40.31 77.92 -80.18
C LEU A 18 40.37 76.65 -81.07
N ARG A 19 40.84 76.76 -82.33
CA ARG A 19 40.90 75.64 -83.29
C ARG A 19 42.35 75.24 -83.59
N PRO A 20 42.89 74.17 -82.97
CA PRO A 20 44.29 73.77 -83.12
C PRO A 20 44.66 73.31 -84.54
N GLU A 21 43.69 72.86 -85.35
CA GLU A 21 43.93 72.39 -86.73
C GLU A 21 44.32 73.54 -87.69
N GLN A 22 43.76 74.73 -87.48
CA GLN A 22 44.03 75.92 -88.30
C GLN A 22 45.33 76.62 -87.86
N ALA A 23 45.65 76.56 -86.56
CA ALA A 23 46.84 77.17 -85.98
C ALA A 23 48.17 76.70 -86.60
N VAL A 24 48.25 75.44 -87.05
CA VAL A 24 49.47 74.91 -87.72
C VAL A 24 49.65 75.53 -89.11
N GLY A 25 48.55 75.77 -89.82
CA GLY A 25 48.54 76.45 -91.12
C GLY A 25 49.00 77.91 -90.98
N ASP A 26 48.45 78.61 -90.00
CA ASP A 26 48.79 80.00 -89.69
C ASP A 26 50.25 80.14 -89.24
N TYR A 27 50.75 79.20 -88.42
CA TYR A 27 52.16 79.16 -88.02
C TYR A 27 53.11 78.95 -89.20
N ARG A 28 52.76 78.08 -90.16
CA ARG A 28 53.55 77.87 -91.39
C ARG A 28 53.55 79.10 -92.29
N ALA A 29 52.39 79.76 -92.42
CA ALA A 29 52.27 80.99 -93.19
C ALA A 29 53.10 82.13 -92.57
N SER A 30 53.05 82.29 -91.24
CA SER A 30 53.87 83.24 -90.50
C SER A 30 55.38 82.98 -90.70
N ARG A 31 55.83 81.72 -90.59
CA ARG A 31 57.23 81.34 -90.85
C ARG A 31 57.69 81.62 -92.29
N GLN A 32 56.79 81.47 -93.26
CA GLN A 32 57.09 81.81 -94.67
C GLN A 32 57.16 83.33 -94.86
N GLN A 33 56.27 84.09 -94.23
CA GLN A 33 56.30 85.56 -94.28
C GLN A 33 57.60 86.12 -93.71
N ASP A 34 58.07 85.64 -92.55
CA ASP A 34 59.35 86.07 -91.95
C ASP A 34 60.54 85.92 -92.91
N LYS A 35 60.52 84.88 -93.76
CA LYS A 35 61.63 84.55 -94.65
C LYS A 35 61.65 85.39 -95.94
N TYR A 36 60.49 85.91 -96.36
CA TYR A 36 60.32 86.64 -97.62
C TYR A 36 59.85 88.09 -97.41
N PHE A 37 59.81 88.55 -96.17
CA PHE A 37 59.44 89.91 -95.83
C PHE A 37 60.56 90.88 -96.21
N VAL A 38 60.24 91.77 -97.15
CA VAL A 38 61.10 92.88 -97.55
C VAL A 38 60.48 94.14 -96.99
N LYS A 39 61.13 94.79 -96.01
CA LYS A 39 60.72 96.13 -95.55
C LYS A 39 60.87 97.09 -96.73
N PRO A 40 59.79 97.73 -97.22
CA PRO A 40 59.92 98.79 -98.21
C PRO A 40 60.83 99.90 -97.63
N PRO A 41 61.69 100.54 -98.44
CA PRO A 41 62.49 101.67 -97.98
C PRO A 41 61.58 102.79 -97.47
N ASN A 42 61.87 103.36 -96.30
CA ASN A 42 61.07 104.38 -95.62
C ASN A 42 60.83 105.69 -96.42
N TRP A 43 61.34 105.79 -97.64
CA TRP A 43 61.18 106.96 -98.51
C TRP A 43 59.89 106.91 -99.34
N ASP A 44 59.22 105.74 -99.40
CA ASP A 44 57.96 105.53 -100.14
C ASP A 44 56.84 104.94 -99.23
N SER A 45 57.00 105.09 -97.91
CA SER A 45 55.91 104.95 -96.94
C SER A 45 55.54 106.36 -96.52
N ALA A 46 54.29 106.78 -96.74
CA ALA A 46 53.82 108.05 -96.19
C ALA A 46 54.07 108.03 -94.68
N GLY A 47 55.00 108.85 -94.20
CA GLY A 47 55.22 108.99 -92.76
C GLY A 47 53.92 109.47 -92.14
N ASP A 48 53.46 108.77 -91.10
CA ASP A 48 52.20 109.11 -90.45
C ASP A 48 52.32 110.53 -89.87
N SER A 49 51.73 111.51 -90.57
CA SER A 49 51.57 112.85 -90.00
C SER A 49 50.81 112.73 -88.68
N VAL A 50 51.05 113.65 -87.75
CA VAL A 50 50.34 113.67 -86.44
C VAL A 50 48.82 113.66 -86.63
N GLU A 51 48.34 114.24 -87.73
CA GLU A 51 46.94 114.25 -88.15
C GLU A 51 46.46 112.86 -88.59
N LEU A 52 47.26 112.12 -89.35
CA LEU A 52 46.98 110.72 -89.72
C LEU A 52 46.95 109.81 -88.48
N LEU A 53 47.88 109.97 -87.54
CA LEU A 53 47.87 109.25 -86.26
C LEU A 53 46.64 109.60 -85.42
N TYR A 54 46.22 110.86 -85.41
CA TYR A 54 45.01 111.28 -84.70
C TYR A 54 43.75 110.67 -85.33
N ILE A 55 43.65 110.67 -86.66
CA ILE A 55 42.55 110.01 -87.40
C ILE A 55 42.54 108.50 -87.15
N GLN A 56 43.71 107.86 -87.10
CA GLN A 56 43.84 106.44 -86.78
C GLN A 56 43.42 106.16 -85.33
N ASN A 57 43.90 106.94 -84.36
CA ASN A 57 43.50 106.81 -82.96
C ASN A 57 42.00 107.03 -82.76
N LEU A 58 41.38 107.98 -83.47
CA LEU A 58 39.94 108.16 -83.44
C LEU A 58 39.20 106.94 -83.98
N ARG A 59 39.64 106.41 -85.12
CA ARG A 59 39.06 105.17 -85.70
C ARG A 59 39.24 103.97 -84.77
N GLU A 60 40.40 103.84 -84.12
CA GLU A 60 40.66 102.80 -83.12
C GLU A 60 39.83 103.00 -81.86
N ASN A 61 39.62 104.24 -81.40
CA ASN A 61 38.76 104.55 -80.26
C ASN A 61 37.29 104.25 -80.55
N ASP A 62 36.82 104.61 -81.75
CA ASP A 62 35.47 104.31 -82.22
C ASP A 62 35.27 102.79 -82.35
N ALA A 63 36.23 102.08 -82.96
CA ALA A 63 36.23 100.62 -83.01
C ALA A 63 36.27 99.98 -81.61
N MET A 64 37.02 100.55 -80.67
CA MET A 64 37.06 100.08 -79.28
C MET A 64 35.73 100.33 -78.55
N ARG A 65 35.05 101.45 -78.81
CA ARG A 65 33.73 101.75 -78.23
C ARG A 65 32.66 100.80 -78.75
N GLU A 66 32.67 100.53 -80.05
CA GLU A 66 31.81 99.52 -80.67
C GLU A 66 32.07 98.15 -80.05
N LEU A 67 33.33 97.75 -79.92
CA LEU A 67 33.71 96.48 -79.28
C LEU A 67 33.30 96.40 -77.80
N GLN A 68 33.47 97.46 -77.03
CA GLN A 68 33.02 97.51 -75.63
C GLN A 68 31.49 97.39 -75.53
N GLN A 69 30.77 98.03 -76.45
CA GLN A 69 29.32 97.94 -76.51
C GLN A 69 28.87 96.52 -76.89
N GLU A 70 29.54 95.86 -77.84
CA GLU A 70 29.32 94.46 -78.17
C GLU A 70 29.64 93.52 -77.00
N MET A 71 30.77 93.72 -76.31
CA MET A 71 31.15 92.94 -75.12
C MET A 71 30.12 93.08 -74.01
N LEU A 72 29.63 94.30 -73.73
CA LEU A 72 28.59 94.52 -72.74
C LEU A 72 27.26 93.87 -73.14
N GLN A 73 26.89 93.94 -74.42
CA GLN A 73 25.70 93.26 -74.92
C GLN A 73 25.84 91.74 -74.81
N ASN A 74 26.99 91.18 -75.17
CA ASN A 74 27.28 89.76 -75.08
C ASN A 74 27.32 89.28 -73.62
N ALA A 75 27.94 90.03 -72.71
CA ALA A 75 27.95 89.74 -71.28
C ALA A 75 26.54 89.78 -70.68
N LYS A 76 25.71 90.76 -71.07
CA LYS A 76 24.29 90.82 -70.66
C LYS A 76 23.50 89.62 -71.17
N ARG A 77 23.64 89.25 -72.45
CA ARG A 77 23.00 88.06 -73.04
C ARG A 77 23.47 86.78 -72.33
N GLN A 78 24.76 86.63 -72.09
CA GLN A 78 25.34 85.47 -71.42
C GLN A 78 24.89 85.35 -69.96
N SER A 79 24.83 86.47 -69.23
CA SER A 79 24.28 86.53 -67.87
C SER A 79 22.80 86.13 -67.84
N GLN A 80 21.99 86.58 -68.79
CA GLN A 80 20.59 86.17 -68.90
C GLN A 80 20.46 84.66 -69.18
N VAL A 81 21.25 84.10 -70.10
CA VAL A 81 21.27 82.66 -70.38
C VAL A 81 21.74 81.86 -69.16
N SER A 82 22.76 82.33 -68.46
CA SER A 82 23.28 81.70 -67.24
C SER A 82 22.23 81.70 -66.12
N ASN A 83 21.60 82.85 -65.87
CA ASN A 83 20.50 82.97 -64.91
C ASN A 83 19.32 82.06 -65.24
N GLN A 84 18.98 81.92 -66.52
CA GLN A 84 17.95 80.96 -66.95
C GLN A 84 18.37 79.50 -66.71
N ARG A 85 19.64 79.14 -66.95
CA ARG A 85 20.17 77.80 -66.65
C ARG A 85 20.13 77.51 -65.15
N ILE A 86 20.57 78.45 -64.32
CA ILE A 86 20.54 78.34 -62.85
C ILE A 86 19.10 78.15 -62.37
N ARG A 87 18.14 78.93 -62.87
CA ARG A 87 16.71 78.77 -62.53
C ARG A 87 16.17 77.40 -62.96
N LYS A 88 16.53 76.90 -64.14
CA LYS A 88 16.14 75.55 -64.60
C LYS A 88 16.73 74.46 -63.71
N MET A 89 17.99 74.61 -63.31
CA MET A 89 18.67 73.69 -62.40
C MET A 89 17.97 73.61 -61.04
N TYR A 90 17.66 74.76 -60.41
CA TYR A 90 16.93 74.77 -59.14
C TYR A 90 15.53 74.16 -59.26
N LYS A 91 14.81 74.43 -60.36
CA LYS A 91 13.51 73.77 -60.63
C LYS A 91 13.65 72.26 -60.76
N MET A 92 14.71 71.77 -61.38
CA MET A 92 14.97 70.33 -61.51
C MET A 92 15.35 69.70 -60.16
N GLN A 93 16.21 70.35 -59.38
CA GLN A 93 16.60 69.90 -58.04
C GLN A 93 15.38 69.81 -57.12
N GLU A 94 14.48 70.79 -57.15
CA GLU A 94 13.26 70.76 -56.36
C GLU A 94 12.32 69.62 -56.77
N ARG A 95 12.18 69.35 -58.08
CA ARG A 95 11.41 68.19 -58.57
C ARG A 95 12.02 66.87 -58.11
N LEU A 96 13.35 66.74 -58.16
CA LEU A 96 14.04 65.54 -57.69
C LEU A 96 13.87 65.36 -56.18
N ARG A 97 13.94 66.44 -55.40
CA ARG A 97 13.72 66.41 -53.96
C ARG A 97 12.30 65.95 -53.62
N LYS A 98 11.28 66.48 -54.30
CA LYS A 98 9.89 66.05 -54.13
C LYS A 98 9.71 64.57 -54.44
N ARG A 99 10.22 64.11 -55.59
CA ARG A 99 10.19 62.68 -55.96
C ARG A 99 10.93 61.80 -54.95
N PHE A 100 12.06 62.26 -54.42
CA PHE A 100 12.81 61.51 -53.42
C PHE A 100 12.02 61.37 -52.12
N ILE A 101 11.35 62.43 -51.67
CA ILE A 101 10.48 62.39 -50.49
C ILE A 101 9.30 61.43 -50.74
N GLU A 102 8.64 61.53 -51.90
CA GLU A 102 7.55 60.63 -52.29
C GLU A 102 8.00 59.16 -52.29
N VAL A 103 9.11 58.84 -52.94
CA VAL A 103 9.66 57.48 -53.02
C VAL A 103 10.07 56.98 -51.63
N ASN A 104 10.72 57.81 -50.81
CA ASN A 104 11.10 57.43 -49.45
C ASN A 104 9.87 57.21 -48.56
N SER A 105 8.82 58.04 -48.68
CA SER A 105 7.54 57.82 -47.98
C SER A 105 6.88 56.52 -48.43
N PHE A 106 6.92 56.21 -49.72
CA PHE A 106 6.41 54.95 -50.26
C PHE A 106 7.17 53.73 -49.73
N PHE A 107 8.50 53.81 -49.64
CA PHE A 107 9.30 52.72 -49.04
C PHE A 107 9.00 52.52 -47.55
N LYS A 108 8.80 53.61 -46.80
CA LYS A 108 8.38 53.54 -45.40
C LYS A 108 7.00 52.89 -45.28
N ASP A 109 6.02 53.31 -46.06
CA ASP A 109 4.67 52.73 -46.07
C ASP A 109 4.69 51.25 -46.45
N CYS A 110 5.51 50.86 -47.44
CA CYS A 110 5.69 49.45 -47.81
C CYS A 110 6.32 48.65 -46.67
N ALA A 111 7.33 49.20 -45.99
CA ALA A 111 7.97 48.54 -44.86
C ALA A 111 6.99 48.39 -43.67
N ASP A 112 6.18 49.41 -43.40
CA ASP A 112 5.19 49.37 -42.33
C ASP A 112 4.05 48.40 -42.64
N LYS A 113 3.56 48.37 -43.89
CA LYS A 113 2.60 47.36 -44.35
C LYS A 113 3.16 45.95 -44.26
N LYS A 114 4.43 45.74 -44.62
CA LYS A 114 5.10 44.45 -44.47
C LYS A 114 5.17 44.03 -43.01
N ARG A 115 5.61 44.91 -42.10
CA ARG A 115 5.66 44.62 -40.66
C ARG A 115 4.27 44.32 -40.09
N ALA A 116 3.23 45.04 -40.52
CA ALA A 116 1.87 44.80 -40.10
C ALA A 116 1.38 43.42 -40.59
N ALA A 117 1.62 43.07 -41.86
CA ALA A 117 1.30 41.76 -42.41
C ALA A 117 2.05 40.64 -41.68
N ASP A 118 3.35 40.81 -41.42
CA ASP A 118 4.16 39.83 -40.69
C ASP A 118 3.62 39.60 -39.26
N LYS A 119 3.18 40.67 -38.58
CA LYS A 119 2.53 40.55 -37.26
C LYS A 119 1.22 39.76 -37.33
N VAL A 120 0.36 40.06 -38.30
CA VAL A 120 -0.90 39.34 -38.49
C VAL A 120 -0.63 37.87 -38.80
N ILE A 121 0.32 37.56 -39.69
CA ILE A 121 0.72 36.19 -40.01
C ILE A 121 1.21 35.46 -38.75
N GLN A 122 1.99 36.11 -37.89
CA GLN A 122 2.47 35.51 -36.64
C GLN A 122 1.31 35.22 -35.67
N GLN A 123 0.36 36.16 -35.53
CA GLN A 123 -0.82 35.99 -34.68
C GLN A 123 -1.70 34.83 -35.19
N GLU A 124 -2.00 34.80 -36.49
CA GLU A 124 -2.77 33.71 -37.10
C GLU A 124 -2.07 32.37 -36.95
N ARG A 125 -0.75 32.31 -37.13
CA ARG A 125 0.03 31.09 -36.90
C ARG A 125 -0.07 30.61 -35.45
N ALA A 126 -0.02 31.51 -34.49
CA ALA A 126 -0.18 31.16 -33.07
C ALA A 126 -1.58 30.60 -32.79
N LEU A 127 -2.63 31.27 -33.30
CA LEU A 127 -4.01 30.80 -33.19
C LEU A 127 -4.21 29.43 -33.84
N HIS A 128 -3.64 29.20 -35.02
CA HIS A 128 -3.69 27.89 -35.69
C HIS A 128 -3.04 26.79 -34.85
N VAL A 129 -1.91 27.07 -34.19
CA VAL A 129 -1.25 26.09 -33.31
C VAL A 129 -2.13 25.75 -32.11
N GLU A 130 -2.77 26.75 -31.48
CA GLU A 130 -3.68 26.53 -30.37
C GLU A 130 -4.93 25.74 -30.77
N LEU A 131 -5.55 26.12 -31.90
CA LEU A 131 -6.71 25.42 -32.44
C LEU A 131 -6.36 23.97 -32.81
N ASN A 132 -5.21 23.72 -33.43
CA ASN A 132 -4.77 22.36 -33.75
C ASN A 132 -4.56 21.52 -32.49
N LYS A 133 -3.97 22.08 -31.43
CA LYS A 133 -3.87 21.38 -30.14
C LYS A 133 -5.25 21.04 -29.57
N GLY A 134 -6.22 21.95 -29.68
CA GLY A 134 -7.60 21.69 -29.27
C GLY A 134 -8.28 20.61 -30.13
N ILE A 135 -8.06 20.63 -31.44
CA ILE A 135 -8.56 19.58 -32.35
C ILE A 135 -7.98 18.22 -31.97
N ASP A 136 -6.69 18.15 -31.66
CA ASP A 136 -6.02 16.90 -31.31
C ASP A 136 -6.48 16.37 -29.94
N SER A 137 -6.73 17.25 -28.96
CA SER A 137 -7.31 16.84 -27.67
C SER A 137 -8.76 16.36 -27.80
N PHE A 138 -9.56 16.97 -28.68
CA PHE A 138 -10.90 16.46 -28.95
C PHE A 138 -10.88 15.14 -29.73
N LYS A 139 -9.96 14.97 -30.69
CA LYS A 139 -9.79 13.70 -31.41
C LYS A 139 -9.42 12.57 -30.45
N SER A 140 -8.49 12.80 -29.52
CA SER A 140 -8.12 11.80 -28.52
C SER A 140 -9.30 11.48 -27.59
N SER A 141 -10.04 12.49 -27.14
CA SER A 141 -11.25 12.31 -26.32
C SER A 141 -12.33 11.49 -27.05
N ILE A 142 -12.56 11.78 -28.34
CA ILE A 142 -13.49 11.01 -29.19
C ILE A 142 -13.01 9.57 -29.35
N ALA A 143 -11.71 9.34 -29.50
CA ALA A 143 -11.16 7.99 -29.60
C ALA A 143 -11.40 7.18 -28.31
N VAL A 144 -11.17 7.79 -27.14
CA VAL A 144 -11.44 7.16 -25.84
C VAL A 144 -12.93 6.85 -25.68
N LEU A 145 -13.82 7.79 -26.01
CA LEU A 145 -15.26 7.58 -25.92
C LEU A 145 -15.74 6.50 -26.90
N LYS A 146 -15.14 6.40 -28.09
CA LYS A 146 -15.43 5.32 -29.04
C LYS A 146 -14.99 3.96 -28.50
N ALA A 147 -13.80 3.87 -27.90
CA ALA A 147 -13.33 2.64 -27.26
C ALA A 147 -14.25 2.23 -26.10
N PHE A 148 -14.60 3.17 -25.22
CA PHE A 148 -15.56 2.91 -24.15
C PHE A 148 -16.92 2.44 -24.69
N ARG A 149 -17.41 3.04 -25.78
CA ARG A 149 -18.65 2.60 -26.42
C ARG A 149 -18.53 1.18 -26.97
N THR A 150 -17.41 0.83 -27.60
CA THR A 150 -17.22 -0.54 -28.10
C THR A 150 -17.15 -1.55 -26.98
N ASP A 151 -16.50 -1.21 -25.86
CA ASP A 151 -16.42 -2.05 -24.68
C ASP A 151 -17.81 -2.23 -24.05
N LEU A 152 -18.57 -1.15 -23.90
CA LEU A 152 -19.95 -1.20 -23.40
C LEU A 152 -20.86 -2.01 -24.33
N GLN A 153 -20.67 -1.89 -25.64
CA GLN A 153 -21.46 -2.66 -26.60
C GLN A 153 -21.10 -4.15 -26.53
N ALA A 154 -19.83 -4.49 -26.30
CA ALA A 154 -19.39 -5.85 -26.08
C ALA A 154 -20.00 -6.43 -24.80
N THR A 155 -19.95 -5.70 -23.67
CA THR A 155 -20.56 -6.17 -22.42
C THR A 155 -22.06 -6.33 -22.53
N VAL A 156 -22.77 -5.39 -23.18
CA VAL A 156 -24.21 -5.54 -23.45
C VAL A 156 -24.48 -6.78 -24.31
N SER A 157 -23.65 -7.07 -25.32
CA SER A 157 -23.80 -8.28 -26.13
C SER A 157 -23.54 -9.57 -25.35
N GLU A 158 -22.64 -9.54 -24.37
CA GLU A 158 -22.41 -10.67 -23.45
C GLU A 158 -23.62 -10.91 -22.54
N PHE A 159 -24.32 -9.84 -22.12
CA PHE A 159 -25.49 -9.95 -21.25
C PHE A 159 -26.80 -10.24 -21.99
N GLN A 160 -26.86 -9.98 -23.30
CA GLN A 160 -28.05 -10.16 -24.13
C GLN A 160 -28.69 -11.56 -24.03
N PRO A 161 -27.95 -12.69 -24.00
CA PRO A 161 -28.56 -14.01 -23.86
C PRO A 161 -29.30 -14.18 -22.52
N TYR A 162 -28.79 -13.60 -21.44
CA TYR A 162 -29.44 -13.67 -20.13
C TYR A 162 -30.71 -12.83 -20.09
N GLU A 163 -30.72 -11.68 -20.75
CA GLU A 163 -31.93 -10.86 -20.92
C GLU A 163 -33.01 -11.62 -21.69
N CYS A 164 -32.66 -12.28 -22.81
CA CYS A 164 -33.58 -13.14 -23.55
C CYS A 164 -34.18 -14.26 -22.67
N VAL A 165 -33.35 -14.89 -21.84
CA VAL A 165 -33.83 -15.93 -20.92
C VAL A 165 -34.79 -15.35 -19.88
N LEU A 166 -34.50 -14.18 -19.31
CA LEU A 166 -35.39 -13.52 -18.36
C LEU A 166 -36.72 -13.12 -19.02
N GLU A 167 -36.69 -12.62 -20.25
CA GLU A 167 -37.90 -12.35 -21.03
C GLU A 167 -38.72 -13.62 -21.28
N ASP A 168 -38.06 -14.73 -21.60
CA ASP A 168 -38.74 -16.01 -21.84
C ASP A 168 -39.33 -16.59 -20.54
N ILE A 169 -38.66 -16.44 -19.41
CA ILE A 169 -39.20 -16.81 -18.09
C ILE A 169 -40.44 -15.98 -17.76
N VAL A 170 -40.42 -14.68 -18.02
CA VAL A 170 -41.59 -13.80 -17.81
C VAL A 170 -42.74 -14.18 -18.74
N LYS A 171 -42.47 -14.62 -19.97
CA LYS A 171 -43.52 -15.10 -20.89
C LYS A 171 -44.14 -16.44 -20.47
N VAL A 172 -43.34 -17.33 -19.88
CA VAL A 172 -43.78 -18.69 -19.47
C VAL A 172 -44.44 -18.70 -18.10
N SER A 173 -44.02 -17.79 -17.21
CA SER A 173 -44.46 -17.76 -15.81
C SER A 173 -45.31 -16.53 -15.52
N ASP A 174 -46.58 -16.75 -15.19
CA ASP A 174 -47.51 -15.70 -14.72
C ASP A 174 -47.10 -15.08 -13.36
N ILE A 175 -46.04 -15.60 -12.74
CA ILE A 175 -45.56 -15.16 -11.42
C ILE A 175 -44.79 -13.83 -11.51
N PHE A 176 -44.22 -13.52 -12.67
CA PHE A 176 -43.37 -12.34 -12.87
C PHE A 176 -44.02 -11.37 -13.85
N VAL A 177 -44.12 -10.10 -13.48
CA VAL A 177 -44.70 -9.06 -14.35
C VAL A 177 -43.67 -8.45 -15.29
N SER A 178 -42.40 -8.45 -14.88
CA SER A 178 -41.28 -7.83 -15.60
C SER A 178 -39.98 -8.59 -15.32
N PRO A 179 -39.00 -8.60 -16.24
CA PRO A 179 -37.66 -9.14 -15.95
C PRO A 179 -37.02 -8.52 -14.70
N LYS A 180 -37.31 -7.25 -14.41
CA LYS A 180 -36.85 -6.57 -13.20
C LYS A 180 -37.46 -7.16 -11.93
N ASP A 181 -38.75 -7.48 -11.95
CA ASP A 181 -39.46 -8.11 -10.82
C ASP A 181 -38.90 -9.52 -10.54
N CYS A 182 -38.50 -10.24 -11.59
CA CYS A 182 -37.79 -11.52 -11.45
C CYS A 182 -36.43 -11.33 -10.75
N ILE A 183 -35.65 -10.31 -11.13
CA ILE A 183 -34.34 -10.01 -10.52
C ILE A 183 -34.52 -9.58 -9.07
N ASP A 184 -35.40 -8.62 -8.79
CA ASP A 184 -35.63 -8.07 -7.45
C ASP A 184 -36.07 -9.18 -6.46
N ARG A 185 -36.90 -10.12 -6.93
CA ARG A 185 -37.34 -11.25 -6.12
C ARG A 185 -36.23 -12.28 -5.91
N CYS A 186 -35.40 -12.53 -6.91
CA CYS A 186 -34.20 -13.36 -6.76
C CYS A 186 -33.22 -12.72 -5.76
N ASP A 187 -33.01 -11.41 -5.82
CA ASP A 187 -32.16 -10.68 -4.87
C ASP A 187 -32.71 -10.76 -3.45
N ALA A 188 -34.02 -10.56 -3.28
CA ALA A 188 -34.67 -10.72 -1.98
C ALA A 188 -34.55 -12.16 -1.43
N LEU A 189 -34.69 -13.18 -2.29
CA LEU A 189 -34.49 -14.58 -1.92
C LEU A 189 -33.05 -14.88 -1.55
N MET A 190 -32.08 -14.32 -2.28
CA MET A 190 -30.66 -14.46 -1.97
C MET A 190 -30.31 -13.81 -0.62
N LEU A 191 -30.82 -12.61 -0.34
CA LEU A 191 -30.66 -11.96 0.95
C LEU A 191 -31.30 -12.77 2.08
N ALA A 192 -32.54 -13.23 1.90
CA ALA A 192 -33.21 -14.09 2.87
C ALA A 192 -32.43 -15.39 3.11
N GLN A 193 -31.85 -15.99 2.07
CA GLN A 193 -31.03 -17.20 2.18
C GLN A 193 -29.77 -16.95 3.05
N VAL A 194 -29.12 -15.79 2.89
CA VAL A 194 -27.97 -15.40 3.72
C VAL A 194 -28.39 -15.22 5.18
N GLU A 195 -29.49 -14.51 5.44
CA GLU A 195 -30.02 -14.32 6.79
C GLU A 195 -30.40 -15.65 7.46
N ILE A 196 -31.10 -16.54 6.74
CA ILE A 196 -31.46 -17.88 7.22
C ILE A 196 -30.21 -18.69 7.55
N SER A 197 -29.20 -18.68 6.68
CA SER A 197 -27.94 -19.39 6.91
C SER A 197 -27.21 -18.87 8.15
N GLN A 198 -27.22 -17.56 8.37
CA GLN A 198 -26.62 -16.95 9.54
C GLN A 198 -27.35 -17.35 10.83
N VAL A 199 -28.69 -17.28 10.85
CA VAL A 199 -29.51 -17.70 11.99
C VAL A 199 -29.34 -19.20 12.25
N GLN A 200 -29.30 -20.02 11.21
CA GLN A 200 -29.07 -21.46 11.33
C GLN A 200 -27.72 -21.76 11.97
N SER A 201 -26.66 -21.06 11.53
CA SER A 201 -25.31 -21.21 12.11
C SER A 201 -25.28 -20.85 13.59
N GLN A 202 -25.93 -19.75 13.98
CA GLN A 202 -26.08 -19.35 15.38
C GLN A 202 -26.82 -20.41 16.21
N LYS A 203 -27.91 -20.97 15.67
CA LYS A 203 -28.68 -22.01 16.37
C LYS A 203 -27.90 -23.31 16.53
N VAL A 204 -27.10 -23.69 15.55
CA VAL A 204 -26.19 -24.84 15.66
C VAL A 204 -25.15 -24.61 16.76
N GLU A 205 -24.56 -23.41 16.83
CA GLU A 205 -23.62 -23.06 17.89
C GLU A 205 -24.28 -23.10 19.28
N GLU A 206 -25.49 -22.56 19.43
CA GLU A 206 -26.26 -22.64 20.67
C GLU A 206 -26.51 -24.11 21.08
N ILE A 207 -26.87 -24.98 20.13
CA ILE A 207 -27.07 -26.42 20.38
C ILE A 207 -25.77 -27.09 20.81
N GLU A 208 -24.65 -26.78 20.18
CA GLU A 208 -23.34 -27.32 20.57
C GLU A 208 -22.94 -26.86 21.97
N GLN A 209 -23.14 -25.59 22.31
CA GLN A 209 -22.90 -25.08 23.65
C GLN A 209 -23.78 -25.79 24.69
N MET A 210 -25.08 -25.99 24.39
CA MET A 210 -25.97 -26.76 25.26
C MET A 210 -25.51 -28.22 25.42
N ARG A 211 -25.08 -28.87 24.33
CA ARG A 211 -24.55 -30.23 24.36
C ARG A 211 -23.29 -30.32 25.22
N GLN A 212 -22.37 -29.37 25.10
CA GLN A 212 -21.17 -29.30 25.94
C GLN A 212 -21.53 -29.12 27.41
N ARG A 213 -22.46 -28.21 27.74
CA ARG A 213 -22.96 -28.02 29.11
C ARG A 213 -23.59 -29.30 29.66
N MET A 214 -24.41 -29.98 28.87
CA MET A 214 -25.03 -31.25 29.26
C MET A 214 -23.96 -32.30 29.58
N VAL A 215 -22.96 -32.48 28.72
CA VAL A 215 -21.85 -33.43 28.94
C VAL A 215 -21.07 -33.08 30.22
N GLN A 216 -20.80 -31.79 30.48
CA GLN A 216 -20.15 -31.35 31.70
C GLN A 216 -21.00 -31.66 32.94
N VAL A 217 -22.31 -31.40 32.91
CA VAL A 217 -23.22 -31.72 34.02
C VAL A 217 -23.31 -33.22 34.25
N THR A 218 -23.43 -34.03 33.21
CA THR A 218 -23.46 -35.50 33.34
C THR A 218 -22.14 -36.05 33.86
N SER A 219 -21.00 -35.49 33.43
CA SER A 219 -19.67 -35.87 33.94
C SER A 219 -19.53 -35.54 35.42
N LYS A 220 -19.92 -34.32 35.83
CA LYS A 220 -19.95 -33.93 37.25
C LYS A 220 -20.86 -34.86 38.06
N ALA A 221 -22.07 -35.15 37.57
CA ALA A 221 -23.00 -36.06 38.23
C ALA A 221 -22.40 -37.47 38.35
N ALA A 222 -21.81 -38.02 37.29
CA ALA A 222 -21.14 -39.33 37.31
C ALA A 222 -19.99 -39.37 38.32
N LEU A 223 -19.18 -38.31 38.40
CA LEU A 223 -18.11 -38.19 39.41
C LEU A 223 -18.69 -38.14 40.83
N THR A 224 -19.79 -37.41 41.06
CA THR A 224 -20.43 -37.38 42.38
C THR A 224 -21.01 -38.75 42.77
N VAL A 225 -21.65 -39.46 41.84
CA VAL A 225 -22.15 -40.82 42.07
C VAL A 225 -21.01 -41.80 42.37
N LEU A 226 -19.89 -41.67 41.66
CA LEU A 226 -18.70 -42.49 41.91
C LEU A 226 -18.09 -42.19 43.28
N GLY A 227 -18.06 -40.92 43.70
CA GLY A 227 -17.68 -40.50 45.05
C GLY A 227 -18.57 -41.14 46.11
N LEU A 228 -19.89 -41.01 45.97
CA LEU A 228 -20.87 -41.62 46.88
C LEU A 228 -20.75 -43.15 46.93
N LYS A 229 -20.48 -43.80 45.80
CA LYS A 229 -20.25 -45.27 45.76
C LYS A 229 -19.00 -45.66 46.54
N ASN A 230 -17.93 -44.86 46.47
CA ASN A 230 -16.72 -45.11 47.26
C ASN A 230 -17.00 -44.96 48.75
N ASP A 231 -17.68 -43.88 49.15
CA ASP A 231 -18.07 -43.66 50.55
C ASP A 231 -19.00 -44.75 51.08
N LEU A 232 -19.97 -45.21 50.27
CA LEU A 232 -20.80 -46.36 50.60
C LEU A 232 -19.95 -47.61 50.84
N GLY A 233 -19.01 -47.91 49.92
CA GLY A 233 -18.10 -49.04 50.09
C GLY A 233 -17.19 -48.90 51.32
N ARG A 234 -16.81 -47.69 51.74
CA ARG A 234 -16.08 -47.46 53.00
C ARG A 234 -16.98 -47.76 54.21
N LEU A 235 -18.23 -47.33 54.18
CA LEU A 235 -19.20 -47.56 55.24
C LEU A 235 -19.58 -49.04 55.38
N GLU A 236 -19.78 -49.76 54.26
CA GLU A 236 -20.05 -51.20 54.29
C GLU A 236 -18.87 -51.99 54.89
N ARG A 237 -17.63 -51.62 54.55
CA ARG A 237 -16.44 -52.24 55.14
C ARG A 237 -16.36 -51.99 56.64
N SER A 238 -16.58 -50.75 57.10
CA SER A 238 -16.54 -50.43 58.53
C SER A 238 -17.68 -51.12 59.29
N TYR A 239 -18.88 -51.19 58.70
CA TYR A 239 -20.01 -51.93 59.25
C TYR A 239 -19.70 -53.43 59.38
N ASN A 240 -19.18 -54.06 58.33
CA ASN A 240 -18.82 -55.48 58.36
C ASN A 240 -17.73 -55.77 59.39
N GLN A 241 -16.73 -54.90 59.52
CA GLN A 241 -15.71 -55.01 60.54
C GLN A 241 -16.31 -54.91 61.95
N ALA A 242 -17.16 -53.92 62.21
CA ALA A 242 -17.84 -53.78 63.49
C ALA A 242 -18.73 -54.99 63.81
N ARG A 243 -19.44 -55.53 62.81
CA ARG A 243 -20.25 -56.75 62.95
C ARG A 243 -19.40 -57.97 63.28
N GLN A 244 -18.26 -58.15 62.61
CA GLN A 244 -17.33 -59.24 62.91
C GLN A 244 -16.80 -59.15 64.34
N MET A 245 -16.41 -57.95 64.78
CA MET A 245 -15.98 -57.71 66.16
C MET A 245 -17.10 -58.05 67.16
N CYS A 246 -18.35 -57.68 66.87
CA CYS A 246 -19.50 -58.01 67.73
C CYS A 246 -19.66 -59.53 67.87
N LEU A 247 -19.64 -60.26 66.76
CA LEU A 247 -19.74 -61.73 66.77
C LEU A 247 -18.58 -62.40 67.55
N GLN A 248 -17.36 -61.86 67.42
CA GLN A 248 -16.22 -62.33 68.21
C GLN A 248 -16.47 -62.14 69.71
N TRP A 249 -16.92 -60.95 70.13
CA TRP A 249 -17.24 -60.68 71.52
C TRP A 249 -18.41 -61.51 72.04
N GLU A 250 -19.44 -61.74 71.23
CA GLU A 250 -20.56 -62.63 71.56
C GLU A 250 -20.08 -64.07 71.77
N THR A 251 -19.17 -64.56 70.92
CA THR A 251 -18.60 -65.91 71.04
C THR A 251 -17.73 -66.05 72.30
N ILE A 252 -16.93 -65.03 72.62
CA ILE A 252 -16.14 -64.99 73.85
C ILE A 252 -17.08 -64.97 75.06
N LEU A 253 -18.14 -64.17 75.02
CA LEU A 253 -19.12 -64.06 76.09
C LEU A 253 -19.88 -65.38 76.29
N SER A 254 -20.30 -66.05 75.21
CA SER A 254 -20.97 -67.35 75.30
C SER A 254 -20.04 -68.42 75.87
N SER A 255 -18.79 -68.48 75.40
CA SER A 255 -17.78 -69.39 75.94
C SER A 255 -17.52 -69.14 77.43
N CYS A 256 -17.40 -67.88 77.85
CA CYS A 256 -17.26 -67.52 79.26
C CYS A 256 -18.49 -67.97 80.08
N LYS A 257 -19.69 -67.74 79.56
CA LYS A 257 -20.94 -68.19 80.19
C LYS A 257 -20.99 -69.70 80.34
N ASP A 258 -20.58 -70.45 79.32
CA ASP A 258 -20.54 -71.92 79.34
C ASP A 258 -19.51 -72.44 80.35
N VAL A 259 -18.32 -71.82 80.42
CA VAL A 259 -17.30 -72.15 81.43
C VAL A 259 -17.81 -71.88 82.84
N ILE A 260 -18.49 -70.75 83.07
CA ILE A 260 -19.10 -70.42 84.36
C ILE A 260 -20.19 -71.43 84.71
N ALA A 261 -21.06 -71.78 83.76
CA ALA A 261 -22.14 -72.75 83.96
C ALA A 261 -21.58 -74.14 84.28
N ASN A 262 -20.58 -74.63 83.54
CA ASN A 262 -19.92 -75.91 83.81
C ASN A 262 -19.23 -75.93 85.16
N ASN A 263 -18.50 -74.86 85.52
CA ASN A 263 -17.84 -74.76 86.83
C ASN A 263 -18.87 -74.77 87.98
N ASN A 264 -19.99 -74.05 87.83
CA ASN A 264 -21.07 -74.10 88.81
C ASN A 264 -21.69 -75.50 88.91
N LEU A 265 -21.91 -76.17 87.78
CA LEU A 265 -22.44 -77.53 87.75
C LEU A 265 -21.47 -78.54 88.41
N ASP A 266 -20.16 -78.43 88.17
CA ASP A 266 -19.14 -79.26 88.81
C ASP A 266 -19.04 -78.99 90.32
N LYS A 267 -19.20 -77.72 90.75
CA LYS A 267 -19.32 -77.37 92.17
C LYS A 267 -20.54 -78.03 92.79
N GLU A 268 -21.71 -77.93 92.17
CA GLU A 268 -22.94 -78.57 92.64
C GLU A 268 -22.78 -80.09 92.73
N ARG A 269 -22.24 -80.75 91.69
CA ARG A 269 -21.93 -82.18 91.70
C ARG A 269 -20.98 -82.57 92.83
N SER A 270 -19.94 -81.77 93.06
CA SER A 270 -18.96 -82.01 94.13
C SER A 270 -19.62 -81.90 95.51
N ILE A 271 -20.47 -80.89 95.70
CA ILE A 271 -21.27 -80.72 96.93
C ILE A 271 -22.20 -81.92 97.14
N ASP A 272 -22.92 -82.36 96.11
CA ASP A 272 -23.81 -83.51 96.18
C ASP A 272 -23.08 -84.82 96.47
N CYS A 273 -21.90 -85.03 95.86
CA CYS A 273 -21.01 -86.16 96.15
C CYS A 273 -20.59 -86.18 97.62
N LEU A 274 -20.17 -85.03 98.17
CA LEU A 274 -19.79 -84.92 99.58
C LEU A 274 -20.96 -85.20 100.53
N VAL A 275 -22.14 -84.65 100.23
CA VAL A 275 -23.36 -84.93 101.01
C VAL A 275 -23.76 -86.41 100.92
N THR A 276 -23.58 -87.04 99.76
CA THR A 276 -23.84 -88.47 99.57
C THR A 276 -22.85 -89.33 100.35
N LEU A 277 -21.55 -89.01 100.29
CA LEU A 277 -20.49 -89.66 101.10
C LEU A 277 -20.80 -89.56 102.60
N TYR A 278 -21.18 -88.38 103.07
CA TYR A 278 -21.60 -88.17 104.46
C TYR A 278 -22.78 -89.07 104.84
N LYS A 279 -23.85 -89.09 104.03
CA LYS A 279 -25.00 -89.96 104.27
C LYS A 279 -24.61 -91.44 104.28
N MET A 280 -23.69 -91.87 103.43
CA MET A 280 -23.19 -93.26 103.40
C MET A 280 -22.39 -93.61 104.66
N LEU A 281 -21.52 -92.71 105.12
CA LEU A 281 -20.75 -92.89 106.36
C LEU A 281 -21.66 -92.90 107.60
N CYS A 282 -22.67 -92.02 107.64
CA CYS A 282 -23.68 -92.02 108.71
C CYS A 282 -24.48 -93.33 108.74
N LYS A 283 -24.92 -93.84 107.57
CA LYS A 283 -25.59 -95.14 107.47
C LYS A 283 -24.70 -96.28 107.98
N ARG A 284 -23.40 -96.26 107.69
CA ARG A 284 -22.46 -97.31 108.13
C ARG A 284 -22.29 -97.36 109.65
N ARG A 285 -22.38 -96.22 110.34
CA ARG A 285 -22.28 -96.12 111.80
C ARG A 285 -23.63 -96.20 112.52
N ASP A 286 -24.73 -96.45 111.80
CA ASP A 286 -26.11 -96.39 112.31
C ASP A 286 -26.45 -95.05 113.01
N ILE A 287 -25.87 -93.94 112.54
CA ILE A 287 -26.16 -92.59 113.01
C ILE A 287 -27.18 -91.95 112.05
N LYS A 288 -28.26 -91.37 112.60
CA LYS A 288 -29.21 -90.61 111.77
C LYS A 288 -28.54 -89.34 111.21
N PRO A 289 -28.60 -89.08 109.89
CA PRO A 289 -28.04 -87.85 109.31
C PRO A 289 -28.74 -86.62 109.91
N SER A 290 -28.00 -85.78 110.63
CA SER A 290 -28.57 -84.56 111.26
C SER A 290 -28.18 -83.27 110.54
N LEU A 291 -27.08 -83.28 109.76
CA LEU A 291 -26.53 -82.09 109.11
C LEU A 291 -27.21 -81.80 107.75
N ARG A 292 -27.39 -80.52 107.43
CA ARG A 292 -27.99 -80.04 106.16
C ARG A 292 -26.92 -79.61 105.15
N THR A 293 -27.29 -79.58 103.87
CA THR A 293 -26.41 -79.25 102.72
C THR A 293 -25.66 -77.91 102.83
N TYR A 294 -26.13 -76.94 103.63
CA TYR A 294 -25.43 -75.65 103.81
C TYR A 294 -24.26 -75.71 104.82
N GLU A 295 -24.20 -76.75 105.67
CA GLU A 295 -23.16 -76.93 106.70
C GLU A 295 -21.96 -77.73 106.16
N MET A 296 -21.52 -77.41 104.93
CA MET A 296 -20.45 -78.14 104.23
C MET A 296 -19.13 -78.28 105.00
N PRO A 297 -18.64 -77.26 105.75
CA PRO A 297 -17.40 -77.41 106.52
C PRO A 297 -17.51 -78.49 107.61
N LEU A 298 -18.66 -78.56 108.30
CA LEU A 298 -18.92 -79.55 109.35
C LEU A 298 -19.08 -80.97 108.78
N ILE A 299 -19.71 -81.08 107.60
CA ILE A 299 -19.81 -82.33 106.85
C ILE A 299 -18.41 -82.82 106.45
N LEU A 300 -17.55 -81.93 105.93
CA LEU A 300 -16.18 -82.26 105.55
C LEU A 300 -15.32 -82.65 106.75
N ASP A 301 -15.44 -81.96 107.88
CA ASP A 301 -14.73 -82.33 109.11
C ASP A 301 -15.16 -83.71 109.62
N PHE A 302 -16.45 -84.04 109.53
CA PHE A 302 -16.95 -85.38 109.88
C PHE A 302 -16.36 -86.44 108.93
N ILE A 303 -16.43 -86.23 107.62
CA ILE A 303 -15.84 -87.13 106.62
C ILE A 303 -14.34 -87.30 106.86
N LYS A 304 -13.61 -86.21 107.12
CA LYS A 304 -12.16 -86.23 107.35
C LYS A 304 -11.78 -86.99 108.62
N ARG A 305 -12.53 -86.81 109.72
CA ARG A 305 -12.31 -87.58 110.95
C ARG A 305 -12.54 -89.06 110.72
N GLU A 306 -13.64 -89.42 110.06
CA GLU A 306 -13.91 -90.82 109.73
C GLU A 306 -12.83 -91.39 108.82
N LEU A 307 -12.42 -90.70 107.75
CA LEU A 307 -11.35 -91.16 106.88
C LEU A 307 -10.00 -91.29 107.61
N SER A 308 -9.69 -90.41 108.56
CA SER A 308 -8.51 -90.55 109.42
C SER A 308 -8.60 -91.81 110.26
N LEU A 309 -9.74 -92.05 110.92
CA LEU A 309 -9.97 -93.29 111.68
C LEU A 309 -9.87 -94.53 110.78
N TRP A 310 -10.40 -94.48 109.56
CA TRP A 310 -10.26 -95.54 108.56
C TRP A 310 -8.80 -95.81 108.21
N ASN A 311 -8.03 -94.75 107.94
CA ASN A 311 -6.61 -94.88 107.63
C ASN A 311 -5.79 -95.35 108.84
N ASP A 312 -6.14 -94.94 110.05
CA ASP A 312 -5.48 -95.37 111.27
C ASP A 312 -5.76 -96.86 111.52
N VAL A 313 -7.00 -97.33 111.30
CA VAL A 313 -7.36 -98.76 111.36
C VAL A 313 -6.64 -99.57 110.27
N ILE A 314 -6.55 -99.06 109.04
CA ILE A 314 -5.80 -99.73 107.97
C ILE A 314 -4.32 -99.80 108.33
N ARG A 315 -3.72 -98.73 108.86
CA ARG A 315 -2.33 -98.74 109.34
C ARG A 315 -2.11 -99.71 110.50
N GLU A 316 -3.07 -99.87 111.41
CA GLU A 316 -3.00 -100.87 112.48
C GLU A 316 -3.12 -102.31 111.95
N ILE A 317 -3.92 -102.54 110.92
CA ILE A 317 -4.00 -103.83 110.22
C ILE A 317 -2.71 -104.13 109.45
N GLU A 318 -2.08 -103.12 108.83
CA GLU A 318 -0.81 -103.24 108.12
C GLU A 318 0.41 -103.31 109.06
N ALA A 319 0.31 -102.82 110.30
CA ALA A 319 1.40 -102.80 111.30
C ALA A 319 1.43 -104.02 112.26
N ALA A 320 0.52 -104.99 112.12
CA ALA A 320 0.57 -106.27 112.86
C ALA A 320 1.35 -107.34 112.06
N PRO A 321 2.55 -107.80 112.51
CA PRO A 321 3.35 -108.76 111.74
C PRO A 321 3.07 -110.23 112.11
N GLU A 322 3.05 -111.05 111.06
CA GLU A 322 3.33 -112.50 110.92
C GLU A 322 3.08 -113.46 112.10
N THR A 323 2.16 -114.41 111.91
CA THR A 323 2.42 -115.84 112.22
C THR A 323 1.61 -116.79 111.31
N ASN A 324 2.38 -117.66 110.65
CA ASN A 324 2.05 -119.01 110.15
C ASN A 324 1.28 -119.23 108.83
N LYS A 325 2.09 -119.36 107.77
CA LYS A 325 2.28 -120.53 106.86
C LYS A 325 1.07 -121.17 106.17
N GLY A 326 1.16 -121.24 104.84
CA GLY A 326 0.49 -122.28 104.04
C GLY A 326 0.46 -122.01 102.54
N ASP A 327 1.59 -122.27 101.87
CA ASP A 327 1.77 -122.74 100.49
C ASP A 327 1.11 -122.02 99.30
N GLY A 328 1.96 -121.64 98.33
CA GLY A 328 1.88 -122.31 97.04
C GLY A 328 1.62 -121.46 95.80
N VAL A 329 2.73 -120.97 95.24
CA VAL A 329 3.00 -120.76 93.80
C VAL A 329 2.73 -119.38 93.19
N VAL A 330 3.84 -118.84 92.71
CA VAL A 330 4.18 -117.55 92.12
C VAL A 330 4.14 -117.66 90.57
N LEU A 331 4.10 -116.49 89.93
CA LEU A 331 4.60 -116.11 88.58
C LEU A 331 3.49 -115.87 87.56
N GLU A 332 3.49 -114.82 86.73
CA GLU A 332 4.21 -113.55 86.59
C GLU A 332 3.62 -112.88 85.33
N GLY A 333 3.82 -111.57 85.14
CA GLY A 333 3.72 -110.91 83.83
C GLY A 333 2.38 -110.20 83.55
N ALA A 334 2.23 -108.90 83.77
CA ALA A 334 2.93 -107.76 83.17
C ALA A 334 2.63 -107.54 81.68
N LEU A 335 2.04 -106.37 81.42
CA LEU A 335 2.35 -105.44 80.32
C LEU A 335 2.17 -105.93 78.87
N CYS A 336 1.10 -105.43 78.25
CA CYS A 336 1.17 -104.54 77.08
C CYS A 336 -0.03 -103.59 77.11
#